data_AF-A0A662YH94-F1
#
_entry.id   AF-A0A662YH94-F1
#
_cell.length_a   1.000
_cell.length_b   1.000
_cell.length_c   1.000
_cell.angle_alpha   90.00
_cell.angle_beta   90.00
_cell.angle_gamma   90.00
#
_symmetry.space_group_name_H-M   'P 1'
#
loop_
_entity.id
_entity.type
_entity.pdbx_description
1 polymer ?
#
loop_
_entity_poly.entity_id
_entity_poly.type
_entity_poly.pdbx_seq_one_letter_code
_entity_poly.pdbx_strand_id
1 'polypeptide(L)'
;MSTDPPEEKNESSYPLDQANLGYLHSEIESGVTNSSSEPMQHDDMLRDDPDETSGGAGCAGVAGTSSSAAVYQAEVDEIEEAELWLQERAWMELGEFLDTWLDLEKKPALEKLRDIVQKFRDIAVYIHKSPKAKKRLENIQIDRVGCRPLKVMIDCPTRWNSARDMLARMIELKTALSLFFTYLMSSLGVTEFRDVKLTPPNPEDWFVVKCLISLLDPFAAITEELSGGYPTLSMTLPYIRYIKTQLKRTDLFEEDASLEGLHGYVNETLSLMDSIRRALLSLFVKRFENLPSEVLWISLLDPRLTDMDALGDDEKIQAKLYLVEAAMAIAAEFVP
;
A
#
# COMPACT_ATOMS: atom_id res chain seq x y z
N MET A 1 -11.88 -53.47 -49.27
CA MET A 1 -10.79 -54.16 -48.53
C MET A 1 -10.26 -53.19 -47.49
N SER A 2 -10.41 -53.56 -46.21
CA SER A 2 -9.61 -53.19 -45.01
C SER A 2 -9.30 -51.71 -44.74
N THR A 3 -9.46 -51.15 -43.55
CA THR A 3 -9.65 -51.68 -42.18
C THR A 3 -9.85 -50.47 -41.25
N ASP A 4 -10.87 -50.50 -40.38
CA ASP A 4 -10.90 -49.73 -39.12
C ASP A 4 -9.85 -50.25 -38.14
N PRO A 5 -9.42 -49.44 -37.13
CA PRO A 5 -9.91 -49.67 -35.75
C PRO A 5 -9.91 -48.37 -34.86
N PRO A 6 -10.24 -48.44 -33.55
CA PRO A 6 -11.48 -48.92 -32.94
C PRO A 6 -12.15 -47.87 -32.00
N GLU A 7 -13.38 -48.18 -31.57
CA GLU A 7 -14.20 -47.50 -30.56
C GLU A 7 -13.57 -47.49 -29.14
N GLU A 8 -13.83 -46.44 -28.36
CA GLU A 8 -13.94 -46.53 -26.89
C GLU A 8 -15.23 -45.85 -26.40
N LYS A 9 -16.00 -46.59 -25.61
CA LYS A 9 -17.25 -46.21 -24.96
C LYS A 9 -17.01 -45.92 -23.47
N ASN A 10 -17.57 -44.78 -23.05
CA ASN A 10 -18.32 -44.49 -21.81
C ASN A 10 -17.74 -44.69 -20.39
N GLU A 11 -17.96 -43.61 -19.62
CA GLU A 11 -18.37 -43.53 -18.20
C GLU A 11 -17.36 -43.80 -17.08
N SER A 12 -17.03 -42.71 -16.36
CA SER A 12 -16.97 -42.73 -14.90
C SER A 12 -17.33 -41.33 -14.36
N SER A 13 -18.54 -41.23 -13.83
CA SER A 13 -19.06 -40.16 -12.99
C SER A 13 -18.78 -40.52 -11.54
N TYR A 14 -18.15 -39.64 -10.75
CA TYR A 14 -18.28 -39.52 -9.28
C TYR A 14 -17.66 -38.17 -8.80
N PRO A 15 -18.05 -37.66 -7.62
CA PRO A 15 -18.75 -36.37 -7.50
C PRO A 15 -17.91 -35.19 -6.96
N LEU A 16 -18.40 -33.98 -7.23
CA LEU A 16 -17.99 -32.74 -6.57
C LEU A 16 -18.38 -32.79 -5.08
N ASP A 17 -17.38 -32.73 -4.22
CA ASP A 17 -17.52 -32.65 -2.77
C ASP A 17 -18.11 -31.27 -2.37
N GLN A 18 -19.34 -31.29 -1.85
CA GLN A 18 -20.17 -30.13 -1.51
C GLN A 18 -19.88 -29.56 -0.10
N ALA A 19 -18.64 -29.62 0.38
CA ALA A 19 -18.33 -29.28 1.77
C ALA A 19 -17.71 -27.89 2.02
N ASN A 20 -17.51 -27.02 1.02
CA ASN A 20 -16.76 -25.76 1.24
C ASN A 20 -17.41 -24.46 0.74
N LEU A 21 -18.74 -24.44 0.55
CA LEU A 21 -19.52 -23.25 0.14
C LEU A 21 -20.38 -22.65 1.27
N GLY A 22 -19.97 -22.84 2.53
CA GLY A 22 -20.78 -22.50 3.71
C GLY A 22 -20.42 -21.23 4.48
N TYR A 23 -19.41 -20.44 4.08
CA TYR A 23 -18.89 -19.36 4.94
C TYR A 23 -18.71 -17.98 4.30
N LEU A 24 -19.23 -17.75 3.09
CA LEU A 24 -19.04 -16.48 2.35
C LEU A 24 -20.34 -15.77 1.95
N HIS A 25 -21.48 -16.15 2.55
CA HIS A 25 -22.80 -15.59 2.21
C HIS A 25 -23.56 -14.94 3.38
N SER A 26 -22.89 -14.51 4.46
CA SER A 26 -23.56 -13.90 5.62
C SER A 26 -23.30 -12.41 5.90
N GLU A 27 -22.63 -11.65 5.03
CA GLU A 27 -22.38 -10.22 5.30
C GLU A 27 -22.72 -9.25 4.15
N ILE A 28 -23.50 -9.67 3.15
CA ILE A 28 -23.93 -8.77 2.05
C ILE A 28 -25.44 -8.43 2.11
N GLU A 29 -26.20 -8.95 3.07
CA GLU A 29 -27.62 -8.59 3.25
C GLU A 29 -27.92 -8.00 4.63
N SER A 30 -27.46 -6.77 4.87
CA SER A 30 -28.23 -5.81 5.69
C SER A 30 -27.69 -4.39 5.51
N GLY A 31 -28.54 -3.46 5.06
CA GLY A 31 -28.34 -2.04 5.38
C GLY A 31 -28.35 -1.01 4.25
N VAL A 32 -29.21 -1.14 3.23
CA VAL A 32 -29.71 0.05 2.50
C VAL A 32 -31.24 0.00 2.49
N THR A 33 -31.89 0.79 3.34
CA THR A 33 -33.12 1.50 2.98
C THR A 33 -33.21 2.84 3.74
N ASN A 34 -33.42 3.89 2.95
CA ASN A 34 -33.75 5.26 3.36
C ASN A 34 -35.07 5.32 4.16
N SER A 35 -35.17 6.27 5.09
CA SER A 35 -36.43 7.01 5.33
C SER A 35 -36.17 8.36 6.00
N SER A 36 -36.38 9.42 5.21
CA SER A 36 -37.04 10.69 5.50
C SER A 36 -37.04 11.25 6.93
N SER A 37 -36.54 12.48 7.09
CA SER A 37 -36.76 13.30 8.28
C SER A 37 -37.07 14.74 7.86
N GLU A 38 -38.27 15.20 8.20
CA GLU A 38 -38.66 16.62 8.27
C GLU A 38 -39.74 16.75 9.38
N PRO A 39 -39.97 17.95 9.96
CA PRO A 39 -39.66 18.21 11.36
C PRO A 39 -40.90 18.46 12.23
N MET A 40 -40.79 18.28 13.55
CA MET A 40 -41.83 18.67 14.52
C MET A 40 -41.30 19.60 15.61
N GLN A 41 -41.64 20.88 15.41
CA GLN A 41 -42.28 21.83 16.32
C GLN A 41 -42.10 21.66 17.84
N HIS A 42 -41.56 22.75 18.41
CA HIS A 42 -41.47 23.11 19.81
C HIS A 42 -42.77 23.87 20.20
N ASP A 43 -43.43 23.47 21.28
CA ASP A 43 -44.33 24.29 22.11
C ASP A 43 -44.50 23.53 23.44
N ASP A 44 -43.93 24.04 24.53
CA ASP A 44 -44.49 25.03 25.46
C ASP A 44 -45.48 24.38 26.45
N MET A 45 -45.02 24.18 27.70
CA MET A 45 -45.89 24.20 28.87
C MET A 45 -45.10 24.55 30.13
N LEU A 46 -45.49 25.71 30.65
CA LEU A 46 -45.12 26.39 31.88
C LEU A 46 -45.14 25.51 33.14
N ARG A 47 -44.19 25.80 34.03
CA ARG A 47 -44.23 25.50 35.47
C ARG A 47 -44.92 26.64 36.21
N ASP A 48 -45.74 26.29 37.21
CA ASP A 48 -45.98 27.07 38.42
C ASP A 48 -46.23 26.08 39.58
N ASP A 49 -45.30 26.03 40.54
CA ASP A 49 -45.51 26.47 41.93
C ASP A 49 -44.42 25.90 42.88
N PRO A 50 -44.04 26.63 43.95
CA PRO A 50 -42.92 26.30 44.81
C PRO A 50 -43.33 25.70 46.17
N ASP A 51 -42.32 25.17 46.85
CA ASP A 51 -42.04 25.27 48.29
C ASP A 51 -41.81 23.94 49.05
N GLU A 52 -40.93 24.08 50.04
CA GLU A 52 -40.59 23.21 51.17
C GLU A 52 -39.25 22.42 51.15
N THR A 53 -38.34 23.05 51.89
CA THR A 53 -37.12 22.65 52.60
C THR A 53 -36.98 21.20 53.12
N SER A 54 -35.80 20.60 52.90
CA SER A 54 -34.74 20.38 53.92
C SER A 54 -33.93 19.09 53.65
N GLY A 55 -32.62 19.15 53.91
CA GLY A 55 -31.85 17.97 54.37
C GLY A 55 -30.87 17.32 53.38
N GLY A 56 -29.67 17.89 53.27
CA GLY A 56 -28.44 17.16 53.62
C GLY A 56 -27.80 16.15 52.64
N ALA A 57 -26.54 16.47 52.31
CA ALA A 57 -25.39 15.60 52.05
C ALA A 57 -25.10 15.13 50.60
N GLY A 58 -24.05 15.73 50.03
CA GLY A 58 -22.87 14.96 49.61
C GLY A 58 -22.57 14.84 48.11
N CYS A 59 -21.33 15.21 47.77
CA CYS A 59 -20.51 14.77 46.63
C CYS A 59 -20.56 15.56 45.30
N ALA A 60 -19.52 16.41 45.18
CA ALA A 60 -18.46 16.39 44.16
C ALA A 60 -18.86 16.53 42.67
N GLY A 61 -18.34 17.61 42.06
CA GLY A 61 -18.68 18.07 40.73
C GLY A 61 -18.19 17.22 39.55
N VAL A 62 -18.85 17.45 38.41
CA VAL A 62 -18.27 17.43 37.06
C VAL A 62 -19.01 18.46 36.22
N ALA A 63 -18.39 19.61 35.96
CA ALA A 63 -18.71 20.47 34.81
C ALA A 63 -17.60 20.17 33.79
N GLY A 64 -17.86 19.69 32.58
CA GLY A 64 -18.73 20.33 31.60
C GLY A 64 -17.85 21.05 30.57
N THR A 65 -16.93 20.32 29.91
CA THR A 65 -16.10 20.85 28.82
C THR A 65 -16.83 20.73 27.50
N SER A 66 -17.21 21.88 26.96
CA SER A 66 -17.79 22.05 25.63
C SER A 66 -16.83 21.55 24.55
N SER A 67 -17.32 20.65 23.70
CA SER A 67 -16.64 20.16 22.50
C SER A 67 -16.58 21.29 21.47
N SER A 68 -15.40 21.88 21.28
CA SER A 68 -15.07 22.69 20.12
C SER A 68 -14.58 21.76 19.03
N ALA A 69 -15.32 21.68 17.93
CA ALA A 69 -14.95 20.92 16.73
C ALA A 69 -13.58 21.41 16.21
N ALA A 70 -12.55 20.58 16.42
CA ALA A 70 -11.23 20.81 15.87
C ALA A 70 -11.27 20.55 14.36
N VAL A 71 -11.18 21.63 13.59
CA VAL A 71 -10.84 21.56 12.17
C VAL A 71 -9.40 21.07 12.09
N TYR A 72 -9.20 19.79 11.78
CA TYR A 72 -7.89 19.26 11.44
C TYR A 72 -7.46 19.86 10.09
N GLN A 73 -6.76 20.97 10.15
CA GLN A 73 -5.84 21.36 9.08
C GLN A 73 -4.71 20.34 9.11
N ALA A 74 -4.65 19.48 8.09
CA ALA A 74 -3.49 18.63 7.87
C ALA A 74 -2.28 19.54 7.62
N GLU A 75 -1.43 19.67 8.64
CA GLU A 75 -0.09 20.22 8.50
C GLU A 75 0.66 19.36 7.47
N VAL A 76 1.35 20.04 6.56
CA VAL A 76 2.18 19.40 5.55
C VAL A 76 3.47 19.04 6.28
N ASP A 77 3.60 17.78 6.68
CA ASP A 77 4.86 17.26 7.20
C ASP A 77 5.95 17.48 6.13
N GLU A 78 6.90 18.37 6.42
CA GLU A 78 8.14 18.46 5.66
C GLU A 78 8.89 17.14 5.82
N ILE A 79 9.06 16.41 4.72
CA ILE A 79 9.81 15.16 4.69
C ILE A 79 11.28 15.50 4.92
N GLU A 80 11.78 15.31 6.14
CA GLU A 80 13.18 15.54 6.51
C GLU A 80 14.10 14.57 5.73
N GLU A 81 14.85 15.06 4.75
CA GLU A 81 15.76 14.21 3.97
C GLU A 81 16.98 13.79 4.79
N ALA A 82 17.50 12.58 4.53
CA ALA A 82 18.74 12.11 5.16
C ALA A 82 19.94 12.97 4.77
N GLU A 83 21.00 13.01 5.59
CA GLU A 83 22.24 13.72 5.25
C GLU A 83 22.86 13.20 3.94
N LEU A 84 23.41 14.11 3.12
CA LEU A 84 23.88 13.81 1.75
C LEU A 84 24.83 12.59 1.67
N TRP A 85 25.77 12.45 2.60
CA TRP A 85 26.74 11.36 2.58
C TRP A 85 26.08 9.99 2.87
N LEU A 86 25.04 9.94 3.70
CA LEU A 86 24.25 8.73 3.93
C LEU A 86 23.52 8.33 2.67
N GLN A 87 23.00 9.32 1.93
CA GLN A 87 22.38 9.08 0.63
C GLN A 87 23.40 8.47 -0.34
N GLU A 88 24.53 9.14 -0.55
CA GLU A 88 25.59 8.68 -1.47
C GLU A 88 26.06 7.27 -1.14
N ARG A 89 26.28 6.97 0.15
CA ARG A 89 26.64 5.63 0.61
C ARG A 89 25.56 4.60 0.29
N ALA A 90 24.30 4.87 0.61
CA ALA A 90 23.19 3.96 0.34
C ALA A 90 23.03 3.70 -1.17
N TRP A 91 23.20 4.74 -1.99
CA TRP A 91 23.20 4.64 -3.45
C TRP A 91 24.32 3.74 -3.98
N MET A 92 25.53 3.88 -3.46
CA MET A 92 26.68 3.05 -3.84
C MET A 92 26.48 1.59 -3.42
N GLU A 93 26.09 1.34 -2.17
CA GLU A 93 25.84 -0.01 -1.67
C GLU A 93 24.73 -0.72 -2.46
N LEU A 94 23.65 -0.01 -2.80
CA LEU A 94 22.58 -0.54 -3.65
C LEU A 94 23.07 -0.79 -5.07
N GLY A 95 23.86 0.12 -5.64
CA GLY A 95 24.45 -0.02 -6.98
C GLY A 95 25.31 -1.27 -7.09
N GLU A 96 26.25 -1.45 -6.16
CA GLU A 96 27.12 -2.64 -6.10
C GLU A 96 26.29 -3.93 -5.93
N PHE A 97 25.27 -3.91 -5.08
CA PHE A 97 24.39 -5.05 -4.87
C PHE A 97 23.64 -5.42 -6.16
N LEU A 98 23.06 -4.43 -6.84
CA LEU A 98 22.35 -4.65 -8.11
C LEU A 98 23.30 -5.14 -9.21
N ASP A 99 24.48 -4.55 -9.35
CA ASP A 99 25.44 -4.99 -10.37
C ASP A 99 25.95 -6.42 -10.13
N THR A 100 26.00 -6.85 -8.88
CA THR A 100 26.43 -8.22 -8.52
C THR A 100 25.33 -9.25 -8.72
N TRP A 101 24.07 -8.93 -8.37
CA TRP A 101 23.00 -9.92 -8.20
C TRP A 101 21.81 -9.77 -9.15
N LEU A 102 21.70 -8.66 -9.89
CA LEU A 102 20.64 -8.48 -10.86
C LEU A 102 20.98 -9.20 -12.17
N ASP A 103 20.16 -10.19 -12.53
CA ASP A 103 20.25 -10.87 -13.82
C ASP A 103 20.17 -9.86 -14.97
N LEU A 104 21.14 -9.91 -15.88
CA LEU A 104 21.21 -9.01 -17.04
C LEU A 104 19.94 -9.04 -17.89
N GLU A 105 19.29 -10.20 -18.00
CA GLU A 105 18.02 -10.38 -18.72
C GLU A 105 16.87 -9.55 -18.12
N LYS A 106 16.96 -9.18 -16.84
CA LYS A 106 15.94 -8.39 -16.14
C LYS A 106 16.19 -6.88 -16.22
N LYS A 107 17.40 -6.44 -16.59
CA LYS A 107 17.75 -5.01 -16.69
C LYS A 107 16.82 -4.21 -17.61
N PRO A 108 16.48 -4.67 -18.84
CA PRO A 108 15.60 -3.90 -19.73
C PRO A 108 14.19 -3.68 -19.17
N ALA A 109 13.66 -4.65 -18.41
CA ALA A 109 12.35 -4.52 -17.77
C ALA A 109 12.35 -3.42 -16.69
N LEU A 110 13.41 -3.38 -15.88
CA LEU A 110 13.59 -2.36 -14.84
C LEU A 110 13.87 -0.97 -15.43
N GLU A 111 14.61 -0.88 -16.53
CA GLU A 111 14.82 0.37 -17.27
C GLU A 111 13.51 0.92 -17.82
N LYS A 112 12.69 0.08 -18.47
CA LYS A 112 11.35 0.46 -18.94
C LYS A 112 10.47 0.95 -17.79
N LEU A 113 10.47 0.24 -16.65
CA LEU A 113 9.73 0.67 -15.46
C LEU A 113 10.22 2.04 -14.97
N ARG A 114 11.53 2.25 -14.90
CA ARG A 114 12.15 3.51 -14.47
C ARG A 114 11.71 4.67 -15.36
N ASP A 115 11.70 4.47 -16.68
CA ASP A 115 11.27 5.49 -17.63
C ASP A 115 9.80 5.89 -17.44
N ILE A 116 8.94 4.89 -17.17
CA ILE A 116 7.53 5.12 -16.85
C ILE A 116 7.39 5.91 -15.56
N VAL A 117 8.04 5.48 -14.47
CA VAL A 117 8.02 6.21 -13.18
C VAL A 117 8.57 7.64 -13.34
N GLN A 118 9.62 7.84 -14.13
CA GLN A 118 10.19 9.16 -14.39
C GLN A 118 9.20 10.07 -15.11
N LYS A 119 8.41 9.55 -16.05
CA LYS A 119 7.33 10.30 -16.71
C LYS A 119 6.32 10.83 -15.70
N PHE A 120 5.90 10.02 -14.74
CA PHE A 120 5.00 10.47 -13.65
C PHE A 120 5.67 11.50 -12.74
N ARG A 121 6.94 11.29 -12.38
CA ARG A 121 7.72 12.24 -11.58
C ARG A 121 7.82 13.62 -12.26
N ASP A 122 8.10 13.66 -13.56
CA ASP A 122 8.20 14.91 -14.31
C ASP A 122 6.88 15.71 -14.29
N ILE A 123 5.75 15.00 -14.42
CA ILE A 123 4.41 15.60 -14.32
C ILE A 123 4.17 16.12 -12.90
N ALA A 124 4.49 15.32 -11.88
CA ALA A 124 4.30 15.70 -10.48
C ALA A 124 5.10 16.97 -10.15
N VAL A 125 6.39 16.97 -10.50
CA VAL A 125 7.30 18.08 -10.27
C VAL A 125 6.85 19.32 -11.02
N TYR A 126 6.44 19.21 -12.29
CA TYR A 126 5.96 20.36 -13.06
C TYR A 126 4.72 20.99 -12.42
N ILE A 127 3.70 20.18 -12.12
CA ILE A 127 2.45 20.69 -11.52
C ILE A 127 2.75 21.27 -10.14
N HIS A 128 3.59 20.59 -9.36
CA HIS A 128 3.96 21.09 -8.04
C HIS A 128 4.73 22.42 -8.10
N LYS A 129 5.63 22.62 -9.06
CA LYS A 129 6.41 23.86 -9.18
C LYS A 129 5.65 25.01 -9.83
N SER A 130 4.60 24.74 -10.59
CA SER A 130 3.84 25.76 -11.33
C SER A 130 2.53 26.12 -10.61
N PRO A 131 2.43 27.28 -9.93
CA PRO A 131 1.18 27.72 -9.29
C PRO A 131 0.01 27.78 -10.28
N LYS A 132 0.32 28.12 -11.53
CA LYS A 132 -0.63 28.16 -12.64
C LYS A 132 -1.17 26.78 -12.97
N ALA A 133 -0.30 25.77 -13.08
CA ALA A 133 -0.71 24.39 -13.32
C ALA A 133 -1.51 23.82 -12.13
N LYS A 134 -1.07 24.10 -10.88
CA LYS A 134 -1.83 23.75 -9.66
C LYS A 134 -3.25 24.27 -9.74
N LYS A 135 -3.41 25.58 -9.99
CA LYS A 135 -4.74 26.20 -10.00
C LYS A 135 -5.59 25.67 -11.14
N ARG A 136 -5.01 25.41 -12.31
CA ARG A 136 -5.73 24.81 -13.44
C ARG A 136 -6.21 23.40 -13.10
N LEU A 137 -5.36 22.56 -12.51
CA LEU A 137 -5.75 21.20 -12.10
C LEU A 137 -6.81 21.23 -10.99
N GLU A 138 -6.69 22.13 -10.02
CA GLU A 138 -7.68 22.36 -8.97
C GLU A 138 -9.05 22.72 -9.57
N ASN A 139 -9.09 23.67 -10.51
CA ASN A 139 -10.33 24.05 -11.19
C ASN A 139 -10.91 22.89 -11.99
N ILE A 140 -10.08 22.07 -12.67
CA ILE A 140 -10.56 20.89 -13.38
C ILE A 140 -11.21 19.88 -12.42
N GLN A 141 -10.60 19.65 -11.25
CA GLN A 141 -11.16 18.77 -10.23
C GLN A 141 -12.53 19.26 -9.74
N ILE A 142 -12.66 20.56 -9.47
CA ILE A 142 -13.91 21.16 -9.00
C ILE A 142 -14.96 21.19 -10.12
N ASP A 143 -14.63 21.78 -11.26
CA ASP A 143 -15.60 22.16 -12.30
C ASP A 143 -15.98 21.00 -13.22
N ARG A 144 -15.10 20.01 -13.41
CA ARG A 144 -15.27 18.93 -14.40
C ARG A 144 -15.39 17.55 -13.78
N VAL A 145 -14.68 17.30 -12.68
CA VAL A 145 -14.75 16.03 -11.96
C VAL A 145 -15.80 16.09 -10.85
N GLY A 146 -16.04 17.28 -10.27
CA GLY A 146 -16.99 17.46 -9.17
C GLY A 146 -16.48 16.91 -7.84
N CYS A 147 -15.16 16.90 -7.62
CA CYS A 147 -14.55 16.37 -6.41
C CYS A 147 -13.86 17.45 -5.57
N ARG A 148 -13.62 17.15 -4.30
CA ARG A 148 -12.74 17.97 -3.46
C ARG A 148 -11.32 17.93 -4.07
N PRO A 149 -10.69 19.08 -4.34
CA PRO A 149 -9.41 19.08 -5.02
C PRO A 149 -8.30 18.46 -4.17
N LEU A 150 -7.59 17.50 -4.75
CA LEU A 150 -6.39 16.90 -4.20
C LEU A 150 -5.14 17.63 -4.71
N LYS A 151 -4.13 17.72 -3.86
CA LYS A 151 -2.81 18.23 -4.22
C LYS A 151 -1.95 17.11 -4.80
N VAL A 152 -1.16 17.44 -5.81
CA VAL A 152 -0.09 16.57 -6.32
C VAL A 152 1.01 16.42 -5.26
N MET A 153 1.46 15.18 -5.06
CA MET A 153 2.61 14.83 -4.22
C MET A 153 3.87 14.70 -5.09
N ILE A 154 5.02 15.05 -4.54
CA ILE A 154 6.33 14.75 -5.15
C ILE A 154 7.00 13.71 -4.25
N ASP A 155 7.76 12.81 -4.85
CA ASP A 155 8.58 11.85 -4.12
C ASP A 155 9.89 12.46 -3.60
N CYS A 156 10.41 11.89 -2.53
CA CYS A 156 11.73 12.12 -1.99
C CYS A 156 12.70 11.06 -2.53
N PRO A 157 13.82 11.45 -3.19
CA PRO A 157 14.76 10.52 -3.82
C PRO A 157 15.33 9.45 -2.88
N THR A 158 15.35 9.71 -1.57
CA THR A 158 15.93 8.81 -0.56
C THR A 158 14.92 7.91 0.13
N ARG A 159 13.61 8.18 -0.02
CA ARG A 159 12.54 7.45 0.67
C ARG A 159 11.65 6.78 -0.37
N TRP A 160 11.92 5.52 -0.67
CA TRP A 160 11.20 4.77 -1.70
C TRP A 160 9.66 4.79 -1.51
N ASN A 161 9.16 4.77 -0.25
CA ASN A 161 7.73 4.88 0.07
C ASN A 161 7.07 6.13 -0.55
N SER A 162 7.78 7.26 -0.55
CA SER A 162 7.26 8.50 -1.10
C SER A 162 7.06 8.43 -2.63
N ALA A 163 7.84 7.59 -3.33
CA ALA A 163 7.63 7.32 -4.75
C ALA A 163 6.35 6.52 -4.97
N ARG A 164 6.10 5.50 -4.15
CA ARG A 164 4.84 4.74 -4.15
C ARG A 164 3.65 5.66 -3.87
N ASP A 165 3.74 6.54 -2.87
CA ASP A 165 2.63 7.44 -2.51
C ASP A 165 2.37 8.52 -3.55
N MET A 166 3.43 9.04 -4.19
CA MET A 166 3.30 9.94 -5.34
C MET A 166 2.55 9.25 -6.48
N LEU A 167 2.91 8.01 -6.81
CA LEU A 167 2.22 7.22 -7.84
C LEU A 167 0.77 6.93 -7.47
N ALA A 168 0.47 6.56 -6.22
CA ALA A 168 -0.89 6.35 -5.74
C ALA A 168 -1.74 7.63 -5.87
N ARG A 169 -1.18 8.79 -5.50
CA ARG A 169 -1.83 10.09 -5.72
C ARG A 169 -2.05 10.40 -7.20
N MET A 170 -1.14 9.98 -8.10
CA MET A 170 -1.36 10.13 -9.54
C MET A 170 -2.53 9.28 -10.03
N ILE A 171 -2.72 8.07 -9.49
CA ILE A 171 -3.89 7.22 -9.79
C ILE A 171 -5.19 7.91 -9.36
N GLU A 172 -5.25 8.46 -8.14
CA GLU A 172 -6.41 9.24 -7.65
C GLU A 172 -6.72 10.44 -8.58
N LEU A 173 -5.68 11.06 -9.11
CA LEU A 173 -5.77 12.22 -10.01
C LEU A 173 -5.94 11.85 -11.49
N LYS A 174 -5.97 10.57 -11.88
CA LYS A 174 -5.93 10.11 -13.29
C LYS A 174 -6.94 10.83 -14.18
N THR A 175 -8.19 10.95 -13.74
CA THR A 175 -9.26 11.62 -14.50
C THR A 175 -8.97 13.11 -14.67
N ALA A 176 -8.60 13.80 -13.59
CA ALA A 176 -8.28 15.24 -13.63
C ALA A 176 -7.03 15.52 -14.48
N LEU A 177 -6.00 14.66 -14.40
CA LEU A 177 -4.80 14.76 -15.22
C LEU A 177 -5.10 14.53 -16.71
N SER A 178 -5.95 13.56 -17.03
CA SER A 178 -6.39 13.31 -18.42
C SER A 178 -7.10 14.53 -19.02
N LEU A 179 -7.99 15.17 -18.24
CA LEU A 179 -8.64 16.41 -18.62
C LEU A 179 -7.65 17.59 -18.70
N PHE A 180 -6.66 17.64 -17.82
CA PHE A 180 -5.60 18.65 -17.88
C PHE A 180 -4.78 18.53 -19.16
N PHE A 181 -4.36 17.33 -19.55
CA PHE A 181 -3.67 17.12 -20.82
C PHE A 181 -4.57 17.43 -22.03
N THR A 182 -5.85 17.06 -21.97
CA THR A 182 -6.83 17.46 -23.00
C THR A 182 -6.92 18.99 -23.10
N TYR A 183 -6.92 19.69 -21.96
CA TYR A 183 -6.89 21.15 -21.92
C TYR A 183 -5.61 21.71 -22.53
N LEU A 184 -4.43 21.17 -22.21
CA LEU A 184 -3.15 21.60 -22.80
C LEU A 184 -3.15 21.56 -24.33
N MET A 185 -3.85 20.59 -24.93
CA MET A 185 -3.98 20.44 -26.38
C MET A 185 -5.04 21.36 -27.02
N SER A 186 -5.86 22.06 -26.21
CA SER A 186 -6.84 23.02 -26.70
C SER A 186 -6.19 24.34 -27.10
N SER A 187 -6.89 25.16 -27.91
CA SER A 187 -6.41 26.50 -28.30
C SER A 187 -6.12 27.41 -27.08
N LEU A 188 -6.95 27.31 -26.04
CA LEU A 188 -6.74 28.04 -24.78
C LEU A 188 -5.56 27.47 -24.00
N GLY A 189 -5.40 26.15 -23.95
CA GLY A 189 -4.27 25.51 -23.28
C GLY A 189 -2.94 25.84 -23.93
N VAL A 190 -2.83 25.78 -25.26
CA VAL A 190 -1.59 26.11 -25.99
C VAL A 190 -1.19 27.56 -25.77
N THR A 191 -2.15 28.47 -25.67
CA THR A 191 -1.86 29.89 -25.35
C THR A 191 -1.50 30.09 -23.89
N GLU A 192 -2.16 29.38 -22.98
CA GLU A 192 -1.91 29.45 -21.55
C GLU A 192 -0.58 28.78 -21.15
N PHE A 193 -0.20 27.68 -21.79
CA PHE A 193 0.89 26.79 -21.40
C PHE A 193 1.90 26.59 -22.54
N ARG A 194 2.26 27.69 -23.22
CA ARG A 194 3.09 27.67 -24.44
C ARG A 194 4.41 26.90 -24.32
N ASP A 195 5.07 26.97 -23.16
CA ASP A 195 6.41 26.40 -22.96
C ASP A 195 6.40 25.01 -22.31
N VAL A 196 5.22 24.40 -22.13
CA VAL A 196 5.09 23.11 -21.45
C VAL A 196 5.42 21.97 -22.41
N LYS A 197 6.44 21.19 -22.05
CA LYS A 197 6.84 19.97 -22.76
C LYS A 197 6.63 18.77 -21.84
N LEU A 198 5.38 18.42 -21.60
CA LEU A 198 5.01 17.21 -20.87
C LEU A 198 4.39 16.20 -21.83
N THR A 199 4.80 14.94 -21.69
CA THR A 199 4.19 13.84 -22.42
C THR A 199 3.07 13.23 -21.56
N PRO A 200 1.83 13.14 -22.04
CA PRO A 200 0.75 12.48 -21.29
C PRO A 200 1.07 10.99 -21.11
N PRO A 201 0.82 10.41 -19.92
CA PRO A 201 0.92 8.97 -19.75
C PRO A 201 -0.16 8.26 -20.57
N ASN A 202 0.24 7.25 -21.33
CA ASN A 202 -0.66 6.42 -22.13
C ASN A 202 -1.34 5.35 -21.25
N PRO A 203 -2.35 4.61 -21.75
CA PRO A 203 -3.04 3.60 -20.94
C PRO A 203 -2.13 2.52 -20.34
N GLU A 204 -1.11 2.08 -21.09
CA GLU A 204 -0.10 1.11 -20.62
C GLU A 204 0.69 1.67 -19.42
N ASP A 205 1.13 2.93 -19.48
CA ASP A 205 1.86 3.59 -18.40
C ASP A 205 1.04 3.59 -17.10
N TRP A 206 -0.26 3.89 -17.19
CA TRP A 206 -1.18 3.87 -16.04
C TRP A 206 -1.33 2.46 -15.47
N PHE A 207 -1.43 1.44 -16.33
CA PHE A 207 -1.58 0.06 -15.89
C PHE A 207 -0.30 -0.47 -15.24
N VAL A 208 0.87 -0.17 -15.81
CA VAL A 208 2.17 -0.46 -15.18
C VAL A 208 2.27 0.15 -13.78
N VAL A 209 1.85 1.40 -13.61
CA VAL A 209 1.88 2.07 -12.29
C VAL A 209 0.94 1.41 -11.29
N LYS A 210 -0.27 1.01 -11.68
CA LYS A 210 -1.18 0.25 -10.80
C LYS A 210 -0.52 -1.04 -10.31
N CYS A 211 0.00 -1.85 -11.25
CA CYS A 211 0.69 -3.09 -10.90
C CYS A 211 1.93 -2.83 -10.02
N LEU A 212 2.67 -1.74 -10.25
CA LEU A 212 3.81 -1.37 -9.42
C LEU A 212 3.37 -1.03 -7.99
N ILE A 213 2.26 -0.31 -7.81
CA ILE A 213 1.69 -0.02 -6.49
C ILE A 213 1.31 -1.34 -5.79
N SER A 214 0.56 -2.22 -6.46
CA SER A 214 0.18 -3.53 -5.92
C SER A 214 1.39 -4.40 -5.51
N LEU A 215 2.51 -4.26 -6.23
CA LEU A 215 3.77 -4.94 -5.91
C LEU A 215 4.49 -4.34 -4.69
N LEU A 216 4.38 -3.03 -4.48
CA LEU A 216 5.05 -2.29 -3.41
C LEU A 216 4.23 -2.18 -2.12
N ASP A 217 2.91 -2.29 -2.19
CA ASP A 217 1.99 -2.14 -1.05
C ASP A 217 2.33 -3.04 0.15
N PRO A 218 2.66 -4.34 -0.03
CA PRO A 218 3.10 -5.18 1.09
C PRO A 218 4.35 -4.66 1.80
N PHE A 219 5.28 -4.07 1.06
CA PHE A 219 6.49 -3.48 1.62
C PHE A 219 6.18 -2.20 2.38
N ALA A 220 5.26 -1.38 1.86
CA ALA A 220 4.90 -0.09 2.45
C ALA A 220 4.21 -0.31 3.80
N ALA A 221 3.22 -1.20 3.84
CA ALA A 221 2.51 -1.58 5.06
C ALA A 221 3.45 -2.13 6.14
N ILE A 222 4.38 -3.02 5.76
CA ILE A 222 5.36 -3.56 6.71
C ILE A 222 6.35 -2.50 7.18
N THR A 223 6.80 -1.61 6.28
CA THR A 223 7.75 -0.57 6.65
C THR A 223 7.13 0.42 7.64
N GLU A 224 5.84 0.75 7.47
CA GLU A 224 5.09 1.57 8.40
C GLU A 224 5.05 0.93 9.80
N GLU A 225 4.65 -0.36 9.88
CA GLU A 225 4.65 -1.12 11.12
C GLU A 225 6.02 -1.20 11.79
N LEU A 226 7.08 -1.43 11.01
CA LEU A 226 8.46 -1.52 11.50
C LEU A 226 9.04 -0.18 11.93
N SER A 227 8.52 0.93 11.40
CA SER A 227 8.98 2.29 11.70
C SER A 227 8.39 2.88 13.00
N GLY A 228 7.53 2.13 13.69
CA GLY A 228 6.94 2.55 14.96
C GLY A 228 7.97 2.79 16.07
N GLY A 229 7.62 3.65 17.02
CA GLY A 229 8.46 3.98 18.20
C GLY A 229 8.53 2.89 19.27
N TYR A 230 8.08 1.67 18.98
CA TYR A 230 8.05 0.52 19.88
C TYR A 230 8.96 -0.60 19.37
N PRO A 231 9.35 -1.57 20.22
CA PRO A 231 10.18 -2.69 19.77
C PRO A 231 9.46 -3.54 18.70
N THR A 232 10.02 -3.60 17.50
CA THR A 232 9.45 -4.32 16.34
C THR A 232 10.30 -5.50 15.86
N LEU A 233 11.50 -5.69 16.45
CA LEU A 233 12.48 -6.67 15.97
C LEU A 233 11.97 -8.12 15.98
N SER A 234 11.06 -8.46 16.90
CA SER A 234 10.40 -9.77 16.96
C SER A 234 9.51 -10.07 15.75
N MET A 235 9.00 -9.03 15.07
CA MET A 235 8.14 -9.17 13.89
C MET A 235 8.93 -9.21 12.58
N THR A 236 10.22 -8.88 12.61
CA THR A 236 11.07 -8.80 11.42
C THR A 236 11.06 -10.09 10.60
N LEU A 237 11.21 -11.26 11.25
CA LEU A 237 11.22 -12.54 10.52
C LEU A 237 9.85 -12.88 9.91
N PRO A 238 8.72 -12.82 10.66
CA PRO A 238 7.40 -12.94 10.06
C PRO A 238 7.20 -12.03 8.85
N TYR A 239 7.60 -10.76 8.94
CA TYR A 239 7.44 -9.79 7.86
C TYR A 239 8.32 -10.09 6.65
N ILE A 240 9.59 -10.49 6.84
CA ILE A 240 10.46 -10.92 5.73
C ILE A 240 9.85 -12.12 5.01
N ARG A 241 9.32 -13.10 5.75
CA ARG A 241 8.66 -14.26 5.17
C ARG A 241 7.38 -13.88 4.45
N TYR A 242 6.56 -13.00 5.03
CA TYR A 242 5.35 -12.50 4.39
C TYR A 242 5.66 -11.81 3.05
N ILE A 243 6.64 -10.89 3.01
CA ILE A 243 7.03 -10.23 1.74
C ILE A 243 7.50 -11.28 0.71
N LYS A 244 8.31 -12.25 1.14
CA LYS A 244 8.73 -13.35 0.26
C LYS A 244 7.54 -14.14 -0.29
N THR A 245 6.48 -14.36 0.49
CA THR A 245 5.25 -15.01 0.01
C THR A 245 4.49 -14.14 -0.99
N GLN A 246 4.36 -12.84 -0.73
CA GLN A 246 3.71 -11.91 -1.68
C GLN A 246 4.47 -11.85 -3.01
N LEU A 247 5.80 -11.76 -2.97
CA LEU A 247 6.62 -11.77 -4.18
C LEU A 247 6.55 -13.07 -4.97
N LYS A 248 6.22 -14.21 -4.33
CA LYS A 248 6.05 -15.51 -5.00
C LYS A 248 4.72 -15.65 -5.74
N ARG A 249 3.69 -14.88 -5.37
CA ARG A 249 2.36 -14.90 -6.00
C ARG A 249 2.46 -14.60 -7.49
N THR A 250 1.90 -15.48 -8.31
CA THR A 250 1.80 -15.29 -9.77
C THR A 250 0.51 -14.59 -10.17
N ASP A 251 -0.46 -14.59 -9.26
CA ASP A 251 -1.79 -13.97 -9.34
C ASP A 251 -1.82 -12.50 -8.89
N LEU A 252 -0.67 -11.94 -8.50
CA LEU A 252 -0.56 -10.62 -7.85
C LEU A 252 -1.24 -9.47 -8.63
N PHE A 253 -1.32 -9.59 -9.96
CA PHE A 253 -1.86 -8.56 -10.85
C PHE A 253 -3.20 -8.95 -11.49
N GLU A 254 -3.82 -10.07 -11.11
CA GLU A 254 -5.05 -10.58 -11.75
C GLU A 254 -6.24 -9.65 -11.55
N GLU A 255 -6.38 -9.06 -10.37
CA GLU A 255 -7.45 -8.09 -10.06
C GLU A 255 -7.29 -6.83 -10.91
N ASP A 256 -6.09 -6.24 -10.91
CA ASP A 256 -5.76 -5.05 -11.73
C ASP A 256 -6.00 -5.32 -13.23
N ALA A 257 -5.59 -6.50 -13.72
CA ALA A 257 -5.79 -6.90 -15.11
C ALA A 257 -7.27 -7.06 -15.46
N SER A 258 -8.06 -7.62 -14.54
CA SER A 258 -9.51 -7.81 -14.73
C SER A 258 -10.23 -6.47 -14.85
N LEU A 259 -9.81 -5.48 -14.06
CA LEU A 259 -10.35 -4.11 -14.12
C LEU A 259 -9.92 -3.36 -15.38
N GLU A 260 -8.73 -3.64 -15.91
CA GLU A 260 -8.25 -3.02 -17.16
C GLU A 260 -8.93 -3.64 -18.40
N GLY A 261 -9.32 -4.91 -18.35
CA GLY A 261 -10.06 -5.59 -19.41
C GLY A 261 -9.19 -6.08 -20.57
N LEU A 262 -9.82 -6.38 -21.72
CA LEU A 262 -9.15 -7.02 -22.88
C LEU A 262 -8.47 -6.01 -23.81
N HIS A 263 -7.58 -5.17 -23.27
CA HIS A 263 -6.76 -4.27 -24.09
C HIS A 263 -5.47 -4.93 -24.57
N GLY A 264 -5.02 -4.60 -25.79
CA GLY A 264 -3.87 -5.24 -26.43
C GLY A 264 -2.55 -5.14 -25.66
N TYR A 265 -2.38 -4.09 -24.85
CA TYR A 265 -1.17 -3.88 -24.04
C TYR A 265 -1.17 -4.66 -22.71
N VAL A 266 -2.29 -5.27 -22.31
CA VAL A 266 -2.44 -5.89 -20.97
C VAL A 266 -1.51 -7.08 -20.82
N ASN A 267 -1.48 -8.01 -21.78
CA ASN A 267 -0.60 -9.18 -21.71
C ASN A 267 0.89 -8.80 -21.72
N GLU A 268 1.27 -7.81 -22.52
CA GLU A 268 2.65 -7.30 -22.57
C GLU A 268 3.04 -6.64 -21.25
N THR A 269 2.12 -5.88 -20.64
CA THR A 269 2.30 -5.28 -19.32
C THR A 269 2.42 -6.33 -18.23
N LEU A 270 1.60 -7.37 -18.25
CA LEU A 270 1.68 -8.48 -17.29
C LEU A 270 3.01 -9.22 -17.39
N SER A 271 3.50 -9.47 -18.62
CA SER A 271 4.82 -10.08 -18.83
C SER A 271 5.96 -9.20 -18.31
N LEU A 272 5.88 -7.89 -18.54
CA LEU A 272 6.82 -6.90 -18.00
C LEU A 272 6.82 -6.92 -16.46
N MET A 273 5.64 -6.82 -15.85
CA MET A 273 5.49 -6.77 -14.40
C MET A 273 5.84 -8.10 -13.73
N ASP A 274 5.57 -9.25 -14.36
CA ASP A 274 6.03 -10.56 -13.89
C ASP A 274 7.56 -10.66 -13.91
N SER A 275 8.20 -10.12 -14.94
CA SER A 275 9.67 -10.05 -15.02
C SER A 275 10.27 -9.21 -13.90
N ILE A 276 9.65 -8.06 -13.59
CA ILE A 276 10.05 -7.18 -12.48
C ILE A 276 9.83 -7.85 -11.13
N ARG A 277 8.65 -8.47 -10.91
CA ARG A 277 8.35 -9.23 -9.69
C ARG A 277 9.37 -10.33 -9.44
N ARG A 278 9.74 -11.10 -10.47
CA ARG A 278 10.78 -12.14 -10.37
C ARG A 278 12.16 -11.57 -10.04
N ALA A 279 12.53 -10.43 -10.63
CA ALA A 279 13.79 -9.75 -10.31
C ALA A 279 13.80 -9.27 -8.85
N LEU A 280 12.71 -8.68 -8.37
CA LEU A 280 12.59 -8.30 -6.96
C LEU A 280 12.62 -9.52 -6.04
N LEU A 281 11.97 -10.63 -6.41
CA LEU A 281 12.03 -11.88 -5.64
C LEU A 281 13.46 -12.43 -5.54
N SER A 282 14.21 -12.46 -6.65
CA SER A 282 15.59 -12.98 -6.64
C SER A 282 16.50 -12.10 -5.77
N LEU A 283 16.41 -10.77 -5.94
CA LEU A 283 17.14 -9.81 -5.12
C LEU A 283 16.76 -9.90 -3.64
N PHE A 284 15.47 -10.04 -3.33
CA PHE A 284 14.97 -10.16 -1.97
C PHE A 284 15.47 -11.44 -1.30
N VAL A 285 15.37 -12.59 -1.98
CA VAL A 285 15.91 -13.86 -1.48
C VAL A 285 17.40 -13.74 -1.23
N LYS A 286 18.15 -13.11 -2.15
CA LYS A 286 19.59 -12.92 -2.02
C LYS A 286 19.95 -12.01 -0.85
N ARG A 287 19.23 -10.90 -0.68
CA ARG A 287 19.45 -9.93 0.41
C ARG A 287 19.27 -10.56 1.79
N PHE A 288 18.33 -11.49 1.91
CA PHE A 288 17.95 -12.12 3.19
C PHE A 288 18.34 -13.60 3.28
N GLU A 289 19.32 -14.07 2.48
CA GLU A 289 19.73 -15.48 2.49
C GLU A 289 20.48 -15.87 3.79
N ASN A 290 21.23 -14.92 4.35
CA ASN A 290 22.09 -15.11 5.53
C ASN A 290 21.60 -14.24 6.69
N LEU A 291 20.36 -14.48 7.14
CA LEU A 291 19.85 -13.78 8.32
C LEU A 291 20.61 -14.23 9.58
N PRO A 292 20.89 -13.30 10.53
CA PRO A 292 21.47 -13.65 11.81
C PRO A 292 20.59 -14.66 12.56
N SER A 293 21.20 -15.60 13.28
CA SER A 293 20.46 -16.61 14.04
C SER A 293 19.61 -15.99 15.14
N GLU A 294 19.96 -14.79 15.59
CA GLU A 294 19.24 -14.01 16.58
C GLU A 294 17.81 -13.69 16.14
N VAL A 295 17.62 -13.43 14.85
CA VAL A 295 16.31 -13.10 14.29
C VAL A 295 15.32 -14.27 14.45
N LEU A 296 15.81 -15.52 14.52
CA LEU A 296 14.98 -16.70 14.78
C LEU A 296 14.42 -16.69 16.20
N TRP A 297 15.28 -16.48 17.20
CA TRP A 297 14.87 -16.60 18.60
C TRP A 297 14.27 -15.31 19.17
N ILE A 298 14.62 -14.13 18.64
CA ILE A 298 14.00 -12.86 19.05
C ILE A 298 12.50 -12.87 18.73
N SER A 299 12.08 -13.55 17.66
CA SER A 299 10.66 -13.74 17.34
C SER A 299 9.91 -14.48 18.46
N LEU A 300 10.57 -15.34 19.23
CA LEU A 300 9.98 -16.06 20.37
C LEU A 300 9.67 -15.17 21.57
N LEU A 301 10.26 -13.96 21.62
CA LEU A 301 10.01 -13.02 22.70
C LEU A 301 8.65 -12.31 22.57
N ASP A 302 7.99 -12.43 21.42
CA ASP A 302 6.67 -11.84 21.20
C ASP A 302 5.55 -12.84 21.57
N PRO A 303 4.73 -12.54 22.59
CA PRO A 303 3.62 -13.41 22.98
C PRO A 303 2.58 -13.62 21.88
N ARG A 304 2.54 -12.78 20.84
CA ARG A 304 1.63 -12.95 19.70
C ARG A 304 2.11 -14.02 18.71
N LEU A 305 3.38 -14.43 18.82
CA LEU A 305 4.02 -15.42 17.94
C LEU A 305 4.22 -16.77 18.64
N THR A 306 3.46 -17.06 19.70
CA THR A 306 3.62 -18.25 20.56
C THR A 306 3.53 -19.57 19.81
N ASP A 307 2.71 -19.64 18.76
CA ASP A 307 2.53 -20.85 17.96
C ASP A 307 3.67 -21.06 16.95
N MET A 308 4.51 -20.03 16.78
CA MET A 308 5.68 -20.02 15.91
C MET A 308 5.33 -20.37 14.46
N ASP A 309 4.14 -20.02 13.98
CA ASP A 309 3.70 -20.36 12.60
C ASP A 309 4.63 -19.79 11.52
N ALA A 310 5.35 -18.72 11.86
CA ALA A 310 6.37 -18.15 11.00
C ALA A 310 7.63 -19.01 10.88
N LEU A 311 7.87 -20.03 11.71
CA LEU A 311 9.06 -20.89 11.74
C LEU A 311 8.74 -22.33 11.30
N GLY A 312 9.64 -22.96 10.55
CA GLY A 312 9.58 -24.41 10.30
C GLY A 312 9.96 -25.21 11.54
N ASP A 313 9.58 -26.49 11.59
CA ASP A 313 9.75 -27.31 12.81
C ASP A 313 11.20 -27.38 13.31
N ASP A 314 12.17 -27.56 12.41
CA ASP A 314 13.60 -27.55 12.76
C ASP A 314 14.05 -26.17 13.28
N GLU A 315 13.53 -25.10 12.68
CA GLU A 315 13.84 -23.73 13.09
C GLU A 315 13.23 -23.41 14.46
N LYS A 316 12.06 -23.97 14.80
CA LYS A 316 11.46 -23.84 16.15
C LYS A 316 12.37 -24.47 17.21
N ILE A 317 12.95 -25.62 16.92
CA ILE A 317 13.90 -26.30 17.83
C ILE A 317 15.15 -25.44 18.01
N GLN A 318 15.72 -24.96 16.90
CA GLN A 318 16.94 -24.14 16.91
C GLN A 318 16.73 -22.79 17.61
N ALA A 319 15.60 -22.13 17.36
CA ALA A 319 15.24 -20.87 18.01
C ALA A 319 15.13 -21.02 19.54
N LYS A 320 14.52 -22.12 20.02
CA LYS A 320 14.45 -22.41 21.46
C LYS A 320 15.82 -22.64 22.08
N LEU A 321 16.69 -23.38 21.39
CA LEU A 321 18.06 -23.62 21.87
C LEU A 321 18.83 -22.30 21.99
N TYR A 322 18.82 -21.47 20.94
CA TYR A 322 19.52 -20.19 20.95
C TYR A 322 18.96 -19.19 21.96
N LEU A 323 17.65 -19.21 22.23
CA LEU A 323 17.07 -18.42 23.31
C LEU A 323 17.64 -18.81 24.67
N VAL A 324 17.76 -20.11 24.95
CA VAL A 324 18.34 -20.60 26.21
C VAL A 324 19.81 -20.21 26.33
N GLU A 325 20.60 -20.39 25.25
CA GLU A 325 22.01 -20.00 25.23
C GLU A 325 22.19 -18.49 25.46
N ALA A 326 21.37 -17.65 24.81
CA ALA A 326 21.38 -16.21 25.00
C ALA A 326 21.02 -15.83 26.45
N ALA A 327 20.00 -16.45 27.04
CA ALA A 327 19.62 -16.23 28.43
C ALA A 327 20.72 -16.64 29.41
N MET A 328 21.40 -17.76 29.16
CA MET A 328 22.55 -18.20 29.97
C MET A 328 23.73 -17.26 29.86
N ALA A 329 24.04 -16.75 28.67
CA ALA A 329 25.11 -15.79 28.46
C ALA A 329 24.88 -14.50 29.26
N ILE A 330 23.66 -13.94 29.19
CA ILE A 330 23.28 -12.77 29.99
C ILE A 330 23.39 -13.09 31.48
N ALA A 331 22.84 -14.23 31.94
CA ALA A 331 22.91 -14.60 33.35
C ALA A 331 24.35 -14.72 33.86
N ALA A 332 25.28 -15.21 33.05
CA ALA A 332 26.69 -15.33 33.40
C ALA A 332 27.38 -13.98 33.63
N GLU A 333 26.92 -12.88 33.00
CA GLU A 333 27.43 -11.52 33.25
C GLU A 333 27.09 -11.00 34.65
N PHE A 334 26.06 -11.58 35.29
CA PHE A 334 25.60 -11.18 36.63
C PHE A 334 26.05 -12.14 37.74
N VAL A 335 26.79 -13.20 37.41
CA VAL A 335 27.42 -14.08 38.40
C VAL A 335 28.83 -13.53 38.70
N PRO A 336 29.11 -13.07 39.94
CA PRO A 336 30.35 -12.39 40.31
C PRO A 336 31.61 -13.26 40.27
#